data_AF-A0A6I3FY27-F1
#
_entry.id   AF-A0A6I3FY27-F1
#
_cell.length_a   1.000
_cell.length_b   1.000
_cell.length_c   1.000
_cell.angle_alpha   90.00
_cell.angle_beta   90.00
_cell.angle_gamma   90.00
#
_symmetry.space_group_name_H-M   'P 1'
#
loop_
_entity.id
_entity.type
_entity.pdbx_description
1 polymer ?
#
loop_
_entity_poly.entity_id
_entity_poly.type
_entity_poly.pdbx_seq_one_letter_code
_entity_poly.pdbx_strand_id
1 'polypeptide(L)'
;MMIYRERVLPSAANLILPILLFVSVFALMLPINASLSLPVAFVITICFVLIIFLNSPTIELNDSTLSCKGASIEKKFIGEVTVVQKSAVFEELGRNLDARAWLSVQASVKGLIKIEITDKTDNTPYWLVSTRRPDLLAAALKKS
;
A
#
# COMPACT_ATOMS: atom_id res chain seq x y z
N MET A 1 15.86 -6.40 17.29
CA MET A 1 15.03 -5.32 17.83
C MET A 1 14.21 -4.70 16.69
N MET A 2 12.96 -4.33 16.95
CA MET A 2 12.09 -3.67 15.97
C MET A 2 12.43 -2.17 15.93
N ILE A 3 12.94 -1.68 14.80
CA ILE A 3 13.33 -0.27 14.61
C ILE A 3 12.15 0.55 14.11
N TYR A 4 11.37 -0.02 13.18
CA TYR A 4 10.24 0.67 12.57
C TYR A 4 9.10 -0.30 12.29
N ARG A 5 7.87 0.13 12.54
CA ARG A 5 6.67 -0.62 12.18
C ARG A 5 5.57 0.34 11.75
N GLU A 6 5.04 0.14 10.55
CA GLU A 6 3.90 0.90 10.04
C GLU A 6 2.90 -0.03 9.37
N ARG A 7 1.64 0.02 9.80
CA ARG A 7 0.53 -0.51 9.02
C ARG A 7 -0.04 0.63 8.18
N VAL A 8 0.10 0.51 6.87
CA VAL A 8 -0.27 1.55 5.91
C VAL A 8 -1.76 1.44 5.66
N LEU A 9 -2.55 2.08 6.53
CA LEU A 9 -4.01 2.08 6.43
C LEU A 9 -4.49 2.93 5.25
N PRO A 10 -5.74 2.74 4.78
CA PRO A 10 -6.34 3.63 3.79
C PRO A 10 -6.43 5.07 4.29
N SER A 11 -6.23 6.03 3.38
CA SER A 11 -6.37 7.46 3.63
C SER A 11 -7.81 7.79 3.99
N ALA A 12 -7.99 8.70 4.96
CA ALA A 12 -9.31 9.15 5.38
C ALA A 12 -10.13 9.72 4.20
N ALA A 13 -9.47 10.38 3.25
CA ALA A 13 -10.12 10.88 2.04
C ALA A 13 -10.74 9.74 1.19
N ASN A 14 -10.12 8.57 1.14
CA ASN A 14 -10.63 7.43 0.39
C ASN A 14 -11.76 6.68 1.13
N LEU A 15 -12.05 7.03 2.39
CA LEU A 15 -13.24 6.53 3.08
C LEU A 15 -14.55 7.12 2.51
N ILE A 16 -14.47 8.11 1.62
CA ILE A 16 -15.63 8.56 0.84
C ILE A 16 -16.10 7.52 -0.17
N LEU A 17 -15.19 6.63 -0.64
CA LEU A 17 -15.51 5.62 -1.65
C LEU A 17 -16.53 4.58 -1.14
N PRO A 18 -16.40 4.03 0.08
CA PRO A 18 -17.46 3.23 0.70
C PRO A 18 -18.82 3.93 0.77
N ILE A 19 -18.86 5.24 1.04
CA ILE A 19 -20.12 6.00 1.10
C ILE A 19 -20.74 6.08 -0.29
N LEU A 20 -19.93 6.39 -1.31
CA LEU A 20 -20.40 6.45 -2.69
C LEU A 20 -20.86 5.07 -3.19
N LEU A 21 -20.15 4.01 -2.82
CA LEU A 21 -20.52 2.62 -3.12
C LEU A 21 -21.88 2.28 -2.49
N PHE A 22 -22.09 2.62 -1.23
CA PHE A 22 -23.36 2.41 -0.54
C PHE A 22 -24.52 3.07 -1.28
N VAL A 23 -24.40 4.37 -1.60
CA VAL A 23 -25.45 5.12 -2.31
C VAL A 23 -25.71 4.52 -3.69
N SER A 24 -24.65 4.11 -4.39
CA SER A 24 -24.77 3.50 -5.72
C SER A 24 -25.49 2.15 -5.68
N VAL A 25 -25.10 1.25 -4.77
CA VAL A 25 -25.72 -0.07 -4.61
C VAL A 25 -27.18 0.08 -4.18
N PHE A 26 -27.46 0.99 -3.25
CA PHE A 26 -28.83 1.28 -2.80
C PHE A 26 -29.69 1.76 -3.98
N ALA A 27 -29.23 2.76 -4.73
CA ALA A 27 -29.95 3.31 -5.88
C ALA A 27 -30.21 2.26 -6.98
N LEU A 28 -29.25 1.37 -7.25
CA LEU A 28 -29.39 0.29 -8.23
C LEU A 28 -30.38 -0.80 -7.78
N MET A 29 -30.46 -1.07 -6.48
CA MET A 29 -31.38 -2.09 -5.94
C MET A 29 -32.82 -1.60 -5.79
N LEU A 30 -33.07 -0.30 -5.63
CA LEU A 30 -34.41 0.26 -5.48
C LEU A 30 -35.42 -0.21 -6.56
N PRO A 31 -35.12 -0.14 -7.88
CA PRO A 31 -36.05 -0.59 -8.91
C PRO A 31 -36.18 -2.11 -9.00
N ILE A 32 -35.23 -2.87 -8.44
CA ILE A 32 -35.21 -4.34 -8.48
C ILE A 32 -36.01 -4.90 -7.30
N ASN A 33 -35.68 -4.47 -6.08
CA ASN A 33 -36.34 -4.87 -4.86
C ASN A 33 -36.07 -3.86 -3.72
N ALA A 34 -37.09 -3.07 -3.38
CA ALA A 34 -36.98 -2.03 -2.35
C ALA A 34 -36.62 -2.59 -0.97
N SER A 35 -37.17 -3.75 -0.57
CA SER A 35 -36.90 -4.36 0.74
C SER A 35 -35.46 -4.86 0.89
N LEU A 36 -34.84 -5.28 -0.21
CA LEU A 36 -33.45 -5.76 -0.22
C LEU A 36 -32.42 -4.66 -0.46
N SER A 37 -32.84 -3.47 -0.92
CA SER A 37 -31.93 -2.38 -1.26
C SER A 37 -30.99 -1.98 -0.13
N LEU A 38 -31.52 -1.82 1.07
CA LEU A 38 -30.76 -1.44 2.25
C LEU A 38 -29.82 -2.55 2.76
N PRO A 39 -30.27 -3.79 3.03
CA PRO A 39 -29.38 -4.83 3.54
C PRO A 39 -28.25 -5.17 2.55
N VAL A 40 -28.53 -5.21 1.24
CA VAL A 40 -27.51 -5.49 0.22
C VAL A 40 -26.47 -4.36 0.18
N ALA A 41 -26.90 -3.09 0.22
CA ALA A 41 -25.97 -1.96 0.25
C ALA A 41 -25.05 -2.00 1.49
N PHE A 42 -25.59 -2.33 2.67
CA PHE A 42 -24.77 -2.49 3.87
C PHE A 42 -23.77 -3.64 3.76
N VAL A 43 -24.22 -4.83 3.36
CA VAL A 43 -23.35 -6.02 3.27
C VAL A 43 -22.19 -5.75 2.30
N ILE A 44 -22.49 -5.24 1.10
CA ILE A 44 -21.46 -4.95 0.10
C ILE A 44 -20.50 -3.88 0.60
N THR A 45 -21.00 -2.81 1.23
CA THR A 45 -20.16 -1.73 1.74
C THR A 45 -19.25 -2.21 2.88
N ILE A 46 -19.78 -2.99 3.82
CA ILE A 46 -19.00 -3.57 4.93
C ILE A 46 -17.93 -4.52 4.38
N CYS A 47 -18.30 -5.42 3.46
CA CYS A 47 -17.33 -6.31 2.81
C CYS A 47 -16.22 -5.51 2.12
N PHE A 48 -16.56 -4.46 1.39
CA PHE A 48 -15.60 -3.59 0.72
C PHE A 48 -14.64 -2.91 1.71
N VAL A 49 -15.17 -2.34 2.79
CA VAL A 49 -14.37 -1.73 3.87
C VAL A 49 -13.42 -2.78 4.46
N LEU A 50 -13.93 -3.95 4.84
CA LEU A 50 -13.11 -5.03 5.40
C LEU A 50 -11.98 -5.43 4.46
N ILE A 51 -12.25 -5.60 3.17
CA ILE A 51 -11.24 -5.94 2.16
C ILE A 51 -10.12 -4.89 2.12
N ILE A 52 -10.43 -3.60 2.17
CA ILE A 52 -9.41 -2.54 2.15
C ILE A 52 -8.56 -2.57 3.42
N PHE A 53 -9.18 -2.75 4.59
CA PHE A 53 -8.47 -2.77 5.87
C PHE A 53 -7.60 -4.04 6.05
N LEU A 54 -8.09 -5.19 5.57
CA LEU A 54 -7.36 -6.45 5.61
C LEU A 54 -6.18 -6.46 4.64
N ASN A 55 -6.33 -5.87 3.46
CA ASN A 55 -5.26 -5.75 2.47
C ASN A 55 -4.28 -4.59 2.71
N SER A 56 -4.42 -3.87 3.83
CA SER A 56 -3.51 -2.78 4.18
C SER A 56 -2.09 -3.31 4.44
N PRO A 57 -1.07 -2.89 3.65
CA PRO A 57 0.26 -3.45 3.78
C PRO A 57 0.90 -3.05 5.11
N THR A 58 1.72 -3.94 5.66
CA THR A 58 2.50 -3.69 6.87
C THR A 58 3.98 -3.69 6.51
N ILE A 59 4.68 -2.68 7.01
CA ILE A 59 6.11 -2.46 6.87
C ILE A 59 6.73 -2.69 8.23
N GLU A 60 7.73 -3.57 8.29
CA GLU A 60 8.47 -3.91 9.50
C GLU A 60 9.96 -3.83 9.20
N LEU A 61 10.69 -3.04 9.97
CA LEU A 61 12.14 -2.93 9.90
C LEU A 61 12.74 -3.42 11.21
N ASN A 62 13.52 -4.49 11.11
CA ASN A 62 14.34 -5.02 12.18
C ASN A 62 15.79 -4.57 12.03
N ASP A 63 16.64 -4.99 12.97
CA ASP A 63 18.08 -4.70 12.91
C ASP A 63 18.74 -5.25 11.65
N SER A 64 18.30 -6.41 11.14
CA SER A 64 18.91 -7.07 9.97
C SER A 64 18.02 -7.19 8.75
N THR A 65 16.69 -7.06 8.88
CA THR A 65 15.73 -7.33 7.80
C THR A 65 14.68 -6.23 7.63
N LEU A 66 14.25 -6.03 6.39
CA LEU A 66 13.09 -5.23 6.02
C LEU A 66 12.01 -6.18 5.48
N SER A 67 10.81 -6.10 6.03
CA SER A 67 9.66 -6.89 5.63
C SER A 67 8.52 -6.00 5.17
N CYS A 68 8.01 -6.25 3.96
CA CYS A 68 6.92 -5.48 3.35
C CYS A 68 5.93 -6.44 2.67
N LYS A 69 4.68 -6.46 3.15
CA LYS A 69 3.55 -7.21 2.52
C LYS A 69 3.87 -8.69 2.25
N GLY A 70 4.57 -9.36 3.17
CA GLY A 70 4.90 -10.79 3.08
C GLY A 70 6.24 -11.12 2.43
N ALA A 71 6.88 -10.17 1.75
CA ALA A 71 8.28 -10.30 1.35
C ALA A 71 9.21 -9.79 2.44
N SER A 72 10.36 -10.44 2.63
CA SER A 72 11.40 -10.02 3.57
C SER A 72 12.76 -10.07 2.91
N ILE A 73 13.57 -9.04 3.13
CA ILE A 73 14.93 -8.95 2.59
C ILE A 73 15.91 -8.54 3.69
N GLU A 74 17.13 -9.08 3.63
CA GLU A 74 18.22 -8.65 4.51
C GLU A 74 18.74 -7.26 4.10
N LYS A 75 19.04 -6.41 5.08
CA LYS A 75 19.55 -5.05 4.85
C LYS A 75 20.84 -5.01 4.04
N LYS A 76 21.66 -6.05 4.12
CA LYS A 76 22.92 -6.15 3.35
C LYS A 76 22.70 -6.10 1.84
N PHE A 77 21.48 -6.43 1.38
CA PHE A 77 21.07 -6.38 -0.02
C PHE A 77 20.26 -5.13 -0.38
N ILE A 78 20.10 -4.20 0.55
CA ILE A 78 19.44 -2.92 0.28
C ILE A 78 20.49 -1.94 -0.26
N GLY A 79 20.24 -1.43 -1.46
CA GLY A 79 21.04 -0.41 -2.11
C GLY A 79 20.53 1.00 -1.85
N GLU A 80 20.44 1.81 -2.91
CA GLU A 80 19.96 3.18 -2.79
C GLU A 80 18.49 3.26 -2.38
N VAL A 81 18.18 4.14 -1.42
CA VAL A 81 16.82 4.41 -0.95
C VAL A 81 16.43 5.83 -1.35
N THR A 82 15.46 5.93 -2.26
CA THR A 82 14.98 7.20 -2.82
C THR A 82 13.51 7.42 -2.46
N VAL A 83 13.22 8.58 -1.87
CA VAL A 83 11.83 9.03 -1.66
C VAL A 83 11.29 9.56 -2.99
N VAL A 84 10.21 8.96 -3.49
CA VAL A 84 9.58 9.39 -4.72
C VAL A 84 8.71 10.62 -4.43
N GLN A 85 8.92 11.69 -5.20
CA GLN A 85 8.12 12.91 -5.09
C GLN A 85 6.66 12.64 -5.47
N LYS A 86 5.71 13.29 -4.78
CA LYS A 86 4.27 13.09 -4.97
C LYS A 86 3.80 13.24 -6.42
N SER A 87 4.42 14.13 -7.20
CA SER A 87 4.13 14.33 -8.62
C SER A 87 4.57 13.15 -9.50
N ALA A 88 5.65 12.46 -9.13
CA ALA A 88 6.23 11.34 -9.88
C ALA A 88 5.66 9.97 -9.48
N VAL A 89 4.91 9.88 -8.36
CA VAL A 89 4.34 8.62 -7.87
C VAL A 89 3.51 7.89 -8.93
N PHE A 90 2.71 8.63 -9.69
CA PHE A 90 1.88 8.03 -10.74
C PHE A 90 2.72 7.48 -11.90
N GLU A 91 3.81 8.16 -12.26
CA GLU A 91 4.70 7.70 -13.33
C GLU A 91 5.52 6.47 -12.89
N GLU A 92 6.01 6.46 -11.64
CA GLU A 92 6.75 5.33 -11.06
C GLU A 92 5.89 4.08 -10.90
N LEU A 93 4.61 4.22 -10.56
CA LEU A 93 3.67 3.09 -10.50
C LEU A 93 3.04 2.74 -11.85
N GLY A 94 3.34 3.53 -12.89
CA GLY A 94 2.80 3.38 -14.24
C GLY A 94 3.90 3.06 -15.23
N ARG A 95 4.26 4.03 -16.06
CA ARG A 95 5.15 3.84 -17.21
C ARG A 95 6.57 3.41 -16.81
N ASN A 96 7.07 3.85 -15.66
CA ASN A 96 8.43 3.54 -15.22
C ASN A 96 8.53 2.24 -14.41
N LEU A 97 7.40 1.56 -14.18
CA LEU A 97 7.35 0.34 -13.39
C LEU A 97 8.02 -0.81 -14.13
N ASP A 98 8.99 -1.44 -13.47
CA ASP A 98 9.58 -2.70 -13.91
C ASP A 98 8.68 -3.85 -13.44
N ALA A 99 8.35 -4.77 -14.35
CA ALA A 99 7.51 -5.93 -14.05
C ALA A 99 8.10 -6.87 -12.99
N ARG A 100 9.43 -6.79 -12.75
CA ARG A 100 10.14 -7.58 -11.75
C ARG A 100 10.17 -6.92 -10.38
N ALA A 101 9.78 -5.65 -10.27
CA ALA A 101 9.83 -4.93 -9.01
C ALA A 101 8.79 -5.47 -8.01
N TRP A 102 9.18 -5.55 -6.74
CA TRP A 102 8.24 -5.91 -5.68
C TRP A 102 7.39 -4.69 -5.29
N LEU A 103 6.08 -4.90 -5.17
CA LEU A 103 5.12 -3.83 -4.90
C LEU A 103 4.42 -4.02 -3.54
N SER A 104 4.81 -3.20 -2.58
CA SER A 104 4.10 -3.02 -1.31
C SER A 104 3.38 -1.68 -1.29
N VAL A 105 2.41 -1.54 -2.18
CA VAL A 105 1.71 -0.27 -2.44
C VAL A 105 0.34 -0.26 -1.78
N GLN A 106 -0.01 0.89 -1.22
CA GLN A 106 -1.36 1.18 -0.72
C GLN A 106 -1.94 2.32 -1.56
N ALA A 107 -2.97 2.02 -2.36
CA ALA A 107 -3.47 2.88 -3.43
C ALA A 107 -3.92 4.29 -2.99
N SER A 108 -4.23 4.49 -1.71
CA SER A 108 -4.72 5.78 -1.19
C SER A 108 -3.65 6.64 -0.51
N VAL A 109 -2.45 6.09 -0.31
CA VAL A 109 -1.33 6.77 0.35
C VAL A 109 -0.41 7.34 -0.71
N LYS A 110 -0.09 8.63 -0.56
CA LYS A 110 0.69 9.40 -1.54
C LYS A 110 2.21 9.31 -1.33
N GLY A 111 2.67 8.76 -0.22
CA GLY A 111 4.10 8.58 0.04
C GLY A 111 4.57 7.26 -0.55
N LEU A 112 5.68 7.30 -1.28
CA LEU A 112 6.27 6.16 -1.95
C LEU A 112 7.79 6.24 -1.83
N ILE A 113 8.42 5.11 -1.52
CA ILE A 113 9.87 4.96 -1.51
C ILE A 113 10.26 3.87 -2.49
N LYS A 114 11.32 4.13 -3.25
CA LYS A 114 12.02 3.16 -4.08
C LYS A 114 13.26 2.69 -3.35
N ILE A 115 13.38 1.39 -3.19
CA ILE A 115 14.46 0.71 -2.48
C ILE A 115 15.14 -0.20 -3.48
N GLU A 116 16.36 0.13 -3.90
CA GLU A 116 17.13 -0.71 -4.81
C GLU A 116 17.57 -2.01 -4.11
N ILE A 117 17.55 -3.11 -4.86
CA ILE A 117 18.02 -4.41 -4.38
C ILE A 117 19.33 -4.76 -5.07
N THR A 118 20.36 -5.07 -4.29
CA THR A 118 21.73 -5.37 -4.77
C THR A 118 22.07 -6.86 -4.74
N ASP A 119 21.11 -7.72 -4.36
CA ASP A 119 21.28 -9.17 -4.38
C ASP A 119 21.40 -9.69 -5.81
N LYS A 120 22.55 -10.29 -6.16
CA LYS A 120 22.80 -10.86 -7.49
C LYS A 120 22.04 -12.15 -7.76
N THR A 121 21.50 -12.78 -6.72
CA THR A 121 20.73 -14.02 -6.83
C THR A 121 19.23 -13.77 -7.02
N ASP A 122 18.76 -12.56 -6.68
CA ASP A 122 17.38 -12.12 -6.89
C ASP A 122 17.30 -11.27 -8.17
N ASN A 123 16.31 -11.55 -9.02
CA ASN A 123 16.08 -10.76 -10.23
C ASN A 123 15.22 -9.51 -9.96
N THR A 124 14.75 -9.30 -8.73
CA THR A 124 13.96 -8.15 -8.30
C THR A 124 14.87 -6.92 -8.22
N PRO A 125 14.76 -5.93 -9.12
CA PRO A 125 15.71 -4.82 -9.19
C PRO A 125 15.51 -3.80 -8.06
N TYR A 126 14.26 -3.60 -7.65
CA TYR A 126 13.90 -2.66 -6.59
C TYR A 126 12.53 -3.00 -6.00
N TRP A 127 12.26 -2.46 -4.81
CA TRP A 127 10.96 -2.50 -4.15
C TRP A 127 10.34 -1.10 -4.18
N LEU A 128 9.04 -1.02 -4.48
CA LEU A 128 8.24 0.19 -4.30
C LEU A 128 7.32 -0.01 -3.11
N VAL A 129 7.51 0.83 -2.09
CA VAL A 129 6.83 0.71 -0.80
C VAL A 129 6.08 2.00 -0.50
N SER A 130 4.76 1.92 -0.38
CA SER A 130 3.95 3.05 0.09
C SER A 130 4.09 3.21 1.59
N THR A 131 4.30 4.44 2.05
CA THR A 131 4.39 4.77 3.49
C THR A 131 3.79 6.14 3.72
N ARG A 132 3.21 6.39 4.91
CA ARG A 132 2.73 7.73 5.27
C ARG A 132 3.86 8.64 5.74
N ARG A 133 5.04 8.08 6.03
CA ARG A 133 6.19 8.79 6.59
C ARG A 133 7.46 8.44 5.79
N PRO A 134 7.53 8.83 4.50
CA PRO A 134 8.61 8.41 3.62
C PRO A 134 10.00 8.82 4.11
N ASP A 135 10.13 10.05 4.62
CA ASP A 135 11.42 10.55 5.11
C ASP A 135 11.91 9.77 6.34
N LEU A 136 10.99 9.36 7.22
CA LEU A 136 11.35 8.57 8.40
C LEU A 136 11.78 7.15 8.04
N LEU A 137 11.09 6.50 7.10
CA LEU A 137 11.46 5.16 6.66
C LEU A 137 12.80 5.18 5.91
N ALA A 138 13.02 6.19 5.05
CA ALA A 138 14.30 6.38 4.37
C ALA A 138 15.44 6.64 5.37
N ALA A 139 15.22 7.48 6.39
CA ALA A 139 16.20 7.73 7.44
C ALA A 139 16.50 6.47 8.26
N ALA A 140 15.48 5.67 8.59
CA ALA A 140 15.65 4.42 9.33
C ALA A 140 16.45 3.37 8.54
N LEU A 141 16.31 3.35 7.21
CA LEU A 141 17.08 2.48 6.32
C LEU A 141 18.53 2.95 6.14
N LYS A 142 18.80 4.26 6.15
CA LYS A 142 20.16 4.82 6.01
C LYS A 142 21.00 4.77 7.29
N LYS A 143 20.36 4.77 8.46
CA LYS A 143 21.04 4.85 9.77
C LYS A 143 21.58 3.50 10.26
N SER A 144 21.46 2.43 9.48
CA SER A 144 21.75 1.06 9.91
C SER A 144 22.84 0.40 9.09
#